data_AF-A0AA44UTU2-F1
#
_entry.id   AF-A0AA44UTU2-F1
#
_cell.length_a   1.000
_cell.length_b   1.000
_cell.length_c   1.000
_cell.angle_alpha   90.00
_cell.angle_beta   90.00
_cell.angle_gamma   90.00
#
_symmetry.space_group_name_H-M   'P 1'
#
loop_
_entity.id
_entity.type
_entity.pdbx_description
1 polymer ?
#
loop_
_entity_poly.entity_id
_entity_poly.type
_entity_poly.pdbx_seq_one_letter_code
_entity_poly.pdbx_strand_id
1 'polypeptide(L)'
;MRSRVGPLARRLTGTDATVLLPVAGPDDVAAADAAGRAALSGGAPAGDAGPADAVARLDAVALRAMASVFDAGDPDVAPRHAWLVRRWRAELAAHGDPGPQPDGALHAACTDLGYPPAMVEFFAAAMAHLPELLRDEVPLQALLFPDGEIATALASYQDNTINTYLNGALAHLAATTARTRAEPLRVLELGVGVGGSTRAVLDGLGEAPVDYLFTDVSRFFLDLAATRFPGVRTALLDVTTDLAAHDGRHDLVVAANVLHNAVDVRATLAALRGVLAPGGVLALVESTREHLPALVSMQFLMSARPGAAAAGSGDLRAGTDRIFLTERQWWAELAAAGLRPVAALPRDTDPLRALGQQLLVAT
;
A
#
# COMPACT_ATOMS: atom_id res chain seq x y z
N MET A 1 66.52 12.62 -49.35
CA MET A 1 65.33 12.97 -48.53
C MET A 1 65.39 12.11 -47.26
N ARG A 2 65.37 12.59 -46.00
CA ARG A 2 64.25 13.20 -45.23
C ARG A 2 62.97 12.35 -45.37
N SER A 3 62.12 12.02 -44.38
CA SER A 3 61.96 12.30 -42.94
C SER A 3 60.74 11.45 -42.48
N ARG A 4 60.53 10.89 -41.27
CA ARG A 4 61.15 10.90 -39.91
C ARG A 4 60.66 9.64 -39.14
N VAL A 5 61.15 9.40 -37.90
CA VAL A 5 60.42 8.63 -36.86
C VAL A 5 59.72 9.63 -35.92
N GLY A 6 58.54 9.29 -35.37
CA GLY A 6 57.84 10.09 -34.37
C GLY A 6 56.68 9.35 -33.70
N PRO A 7 56.58 9.31 -32.35
CA PRO A 7 55.48 8.67 -31.62
C PRO A 7 54.48 9.67 -31.00
N LEU A 8 53.18 9.38 -31.07
CA LEU A 8 52.06 9.91 -30.26
C LEU A 8 50.88 8.94 -30.48
N ALA A 9 50.21 8.30 -29.51
CA ALA A 9 49.73 8.66 -28.17
C ALA A 9 48.38 9.42 -28.16
N ARG A 10 47.37 8.73 -27.57
CA ARG A 10 46.17 9.21 -26.85
C ARG A 10 44.84 9.51 -27.60
N ARG A 11 43.79 8.91 -27.03
CA ARG A 11 42.36 9.32 -26.91
C ARG A 11 41.49 9.30 -28.18
N LEU A 12 40.62 8.29 -28.25
CA LEU A 12 39.22 8.49 -27.83
C LEU A 12 38.79 7.36 -26.89
N THR A 13 38.79 7.65 -25.60
CA THR A 13 38.17 6.82 -24.55
C THR A 13 36.69 7.21 -24.45
N GLY A 14 35.81 6.23 -24.61
CA GLY A 14 34.35 6.35 -24.46
C GLY A 14 33.78 5.29 -23.51
N THR A 15 34.41 5.17 -22.34
CA THR A 15 33.81 4.66 -21.10
C THR A 15 32.60 5.52 -20.71
N ASP A 16 31.48 5.03 -20.16
CA ASP A 16 31.10 3.66 -19.81
C ASP A 16 29.62 3.45 -20.19
N ALA A 17 29.33 2.37 -20.91
CA ALA A 17 27.99 1.80 -20.87
C ALA A 17 27.94 0.89 -19.64
N THR A 18 27.74 1.48 -18.46
CA THR A 18 27.43 0.71 -17.25
C THR A 18 26.20 -0.13 -17.55
N VAL A 19 26.38 -1.43 -17.73
CA VAL A 19 25.28 -2.37 -17.88
C VAL A 19 24.59 -2.42 -16.53
N LEU A 20 23.55 -1.59 -16.38
CA LEU A 20 22.65 -1.66 -15.23
C LEU A 20 22.08 -3.07 -15.22
N LEU A 21 22.52 -3.87 -14.25
CA LEU A 21 21.95 -5.19 -14.03
C LEU A 21 20.45 -5.00 -13.76
N PRO A 22 19.57 -5.83 -14.35
CA PRO A 22 18.14 -5.68 -14.15
C PRO A 22 17.81 -5.92 -12.68
N VAL A 23 17.52 -4.83 -11.96
CA VAL A 23 17.05 -4.89 -10.58
C VAL A 23 15.68 -5.53 -10.55
N ALA A 24 15.42 -6.36 -9.53
CA ALA A 24 14.26 -7.23 -9.47
C ALA A 24 14.29 -8.32 -10.58
N GLY A 25 15.41 -9.03 -10.68
CA GLY A 25 15.45 -10.33 -11.35
C GLY A 25 14.61 -11.39 -10.60
N PRO A 26 14.35 -12.57 -11.20
CA PRO A 26 13.64 -13.66 -10.53
C PRO A 26 14.27 -14.10 -9.20
N ASP A 27 15.60 -14.04 -9.11
CA ASP A 27 16.37 -14.36 -7.91
C ASP A 27 16.21 -13.29 -6.81
N ASP A 28 16.25 -11.99 -7.18
CA ASP A 28 15.99 -10.88 -6.25
C ASP A 28 14.58 -10.96 -5.66
N VAL A 29 13.60 -11.30 -6.50
CA VAL A 29 12.19 -11.52 -6.07
C VAL A 29 12.08 -12.72 -5.14
N ALA A 30 12.81 -13.81 -5.42
CA ALA A 30 12.84 -14.98 -4.53
C ALA A 30 13.51 -14.67 -3.18
N ALA A 31 14.55 -13.82 -3.18
CA ALA A 31 15.23 -13.37 -1.98
C ALA A 31 14.37 -12.39 -1.16
N ALA A 32 13.62 -11.49 -1.82
CA ALA A 32 12.63 -10.62 -1.17
C ALA A 32 11.50 -11.43 -0.52
N ASP A 33 10.96 -12.43 -1.23
CA ASP A 33 9.96 -13.37 -0.70
C ASP A 33 10.47 -14.15 0.53
N ALA A 34 11.73 -14.57 0.51
CA ALA A 34 12.39 -15.19 1.65
C ALA A 34 12.61 -14.22 2.82
N ALA A 35 12.98 -12.96 2.55
CA ALA A 35 13.15 -11.92 3.57
C ALA A 35 11.82 -11.56 4.25
N GLY A 36 10.73 -11.47 3.48
CA GLY A 36 9.39 -11.30 4.04
C GLY A 36 8.98 -12.43 4.98
N ARG A 37 9.24 -13.70 4.61
CA ARG A 37 9.01 -14.84 5.52
C ARG A 37 9.93 -14.82 6.74
N ALA A 38 11.19 -14.38 6.61
CA ALA A 38 12.10 -14.26 7.74
C ALA A 38 11.63 -13.21 8.77
N ALA A 39 11.00 -12.13 8.34
CA ALA A 39 10.41 -11.12 9.23
C ALA A 39 9.28 -11.69 10.13
N LEU A 40 8.51 -12.67 9.63
CA LEU A 40 7.46 -13.33 10.41
C LEU A 40 7.99 -14.21 11.55
N SER A 41 9.20 -14.76 11.41
CA SER A 41 9.81 -15.65 12.42
C SER A 41 10.12 -14.95 13.76
N GLY A 42 9.99 -13.61 13.83
CA GLY A 42 10.04 -12.85 15.08
C GLY A 42 8.72 -12.79 15.86
N GLY A 43 7.61 -13.29 15.31
CA GLY A 43 6.28 -13.16 15.93
C GLY A 43 5.13 -13.80 15.13
N ALA A 44 5.28 -15.07 14.75
CA ALA A 44 4.21 -15.80 14.05
C ALA A 44 2.93 -15.91 14.93
N PRO A 45 1.73 -15.70 14.37
CA PRO A 45 0.48 -15.81 15.14
C PRO A 45 0.26 -17.24 15.64
N ALA A 46 -0.03 -17.37 16.93
CA ALA A 46 -0.13 -18.65 17.63
C ALA A 46 -1.55 -19.23 17.61
N GLY A 47 -2.10 -19.42 16.40
CA GLY A 47 -3.39 -20.09 16.17
C GLY A 47 -3.24 -21.36 15.35
N ASP A 48 -3.98 -22.42 15.70
CA ASP A 48 -4.00 -23.69 14.94
C ASP A 48 -4.71 -23.56 13.56
N ALA A 49 -5.40 -22.44 13.32
CA ALA A 49 -6.14 -22.16 12.09
C ALA A 49 -5.35 -21.25 11.14
N GLY A 50 -5.45 -21.48 9.83
CA GLY A 50 -4.64 -20.76 8.84
C GLY A 50 -5.09 -19.31 8.62
N PRO A 51 -4.26 -18.46 7.96
CA PRO A 51 -4.62 -17.07 7.65
C PRO A 51 -5.96 -16.92 6.92
N ALA A 52 -6.33 -17.89 6.09
CA ALA A 52 -7.62 -17.92 5.39
C ALA A 52 -8.82 -18.08 6.33
N ASP A 53 -8.70 -18.92 7.37
CA ASP A 53 -9.77 -19.15 8.33
C ASP A 53 -9.96 -17.93 9.24
N ALA A 54 -8.86 -17.27 9.62
CA ALA A 54 -8.88 -16.03 10.39
C ALA A 54 -9.51 -14.88 9.60
N VAL A 55 -9.17 -14.74 8.32
CA VAL A 55 -9.86 -13.84 7.37
C VAL A 55 -11.35 -14.16 7.30
N ALA A 56 -11.73 -15.43 7.11
CA ALA A 56 -13.14 -15.81 6.98
C ALA A 56 -13.96 -15.50 8.25
N ARG A 57 -13.37 -15.66 9.45
CA ARG A 57 -13.98 -15.22 10.71
C ARG A 57 -14.18 -13.70 10.74
N LEU A 58 -13.18 -12.92 10.34
CA LEU A 58 -13.27 -11.45 10.36
C LEU A 58 -14.25 -10.91 9.30
N ASP A 59 -14.28 -11.53 8.12
CA ASP A 59 -15.25 -11.24 7.05
C ASP A 59 -16.69 -11.56 7.50
N ALA A 60 -16.92 -12.66 8.23
CA ALA A 60 -18.24 -13.00 8.80
C ALA A 60 -18.71 -11.99 9.87
N VAL A 61 -17.80 -11.50 10.71
CA VAL A 61 -18.09 -10.41 11.66
C VAL A 61 -18.47 -9.13 10.92
N ALA A 62 -17.72 -8.76 9.87
CA ALA A 62 -18.02 -7.57 9.07
C ALA A 62 -19.37 -7.69 8.33
N LEU A 63 -19.67 -8.84 7.72
CA LEU A 63 -20.98 -9.12 7.12
C LEU A 63 -22.10 -9.01 8.14
N ARG A 64 -21.90 -9.46 9.39
CA ARG A 64 -22.92 -9.35 10.43
C ARG A 64 -23.19 -7.88 10.80
N ALA A 65 -22.14 -7.06 10.89
CA ALA A 65 -22.27 -5.63 11.12
C ALA A 65 -22.99 -4.91 9.96
N MET A 66 -22.66 -5.25 8.71
CA MET A 66 -23.40 -4.77 7.52
C MET A 66 -24.88 -5.14 7.59
N ALA A 67 -25.19 -6.39 7.95
CA ALA A 67 -26.57 -6.88 8.04
C ALA A 67 -27.39 -6.10 9.09
N SER A 68 -26.81 -5.86 10.28
CA SER A 68 -27.53 -5.16 11.37
C SER A 68 -27.95 -3.72 11.04
N VAL A 69 -27.30 -3.07 10.07
CA VAL A 69 -27.72 -1.74 9.60
C VAL A 69 -29.05 -1.79 8.83
N PHE A 70 -29.43 -2.96 8.31
CA PHE A 70 -30.68 -3.18 7.56
C PHE A 70 -31.81 -3.81 8.41
N ASP A 71 -31.55 -4.20 9.67
CA ASP A 71 -32.54 -4.87 10.53
C ASP A 71 -33.79 -4.00 10.78
N ALA A 72 -33.63 -2.67 10.78
CA ALA A 72 -34.73 -1.70 10.95
C ALA A 72 -35.33 -1.18 9.63
N GLY A 73 -34.88 -1.70 8.47
CA GLY A 73 -35.21 -1.21 7.13
C GLY A 73 -34.04 -0.51 6.45
N ASP A 74 -34.33 0.33 5.45
CA ASP A 74 -33.28 1.06 4.72
C ASP A 74 -32.70 2.20 5.59
N PRO A 75 -31.37 2.29 5.76
CA PRO A 75 -30.75 3.32 6.59
C PRO A 75 -30.83 4.71 5.92
N ASP A 76 -30.95 5.75 6.72
CA ASP A 76 -30.62 7.10 6.27
C ASP A 76 -29.11 7.22 6.06
N VAL A 77 -28.70 7.92 5.00
CA VAL A 77 -27.32 7.90 4.52
C VAL A 77 -26.95 9.22 3.83
N ALA A 78 -25.87 9.83 4.30
CA ALA A 78 -25.27 11.00 3.67
C ALA A 78 -24.86 10.65 2.22
N PRO A 79 -25.12 11.51 1.22
CA PRO A 79 -24.92 11.15 -0.20
C PRO A 79 -23.53 10.61 -0.55
N ARG A 80 -22.48 11.06 0.16
CA ARG A 80 -21.10 10.57 -0.02
C ARG A 80 -20.87 9.12 0.41
N HIS A 81 -21.71 8.58 1.27
CA HIS A 81 -21.64 7.20 1.79
C HIS A 81 -22.60 6.23 1.09
N ALA A 82 -23.45 6.71 0.16
CA ALA A 82 -24.41 5.87 -0.55
C ALA A 82 -23.80 4.70 -1.35
N TRP A 83 -22.51 4.80 -1.73
CA TRP A 83 -21.79 3.71 -2.39
C TRP A 83 -21.45 2.56 -1.44
N LEU A 84 -21.14 2.83 -0.16
CA LEU A 84 -20.92 1.80 0.86
C LEU A 84 -22.19 0.96 1.04
N VAL A 85 -23.35 1.61 1.17
CA VAL A 85 -24.65 0.93 1.32
C VAL A 85 -24.96 0.04 0.11
N ARG A 86 -24.71 0.50 -1.12
CA ARG A 86 -24.84 -0.34 -2.32
C ARG A 86 -23.87 -1.52 -2.31
N ARG A 87 -22.61 -1.28 -1.91
CA ARG A 87 -21.58 -2.32 -1.84
C ARG A 87 -21.90 -3.37 -0.79
N TRP A 88 -22.32 -2.98 0.42
CA TRP A 88 -22.73 -3.90 1.49
C TRP A 88 -23.90 -4.79 1.07
N ARG A 89 -24.91 -4.25 0.37
CA ARG A 89 -26.00 -5.07 -0.18
C ARG A 89 -25.50 -6.09 -1.20
N ALA A 90 -24.53 -5.72 -2.04
CA ALA A 90 -23.92 -6.66 -2.99
C ALA A 90 -23.12 -7.76 -2.28
N GLU A 91 -22.37 -7.43 -1.21
CA GLU A 91 -21.63 -8.43 -0.42
C GLU A 91 -22.56 -9.37 0.34
N LEU A 92 -23.60 -8.84 1.00
CA LEU A 92 -24.63 -9.63 1.68
C LEU A 92 -25.38 -10.55 0.71
N ALA A 93 -25.69 -10.08 -0.51
CA ALA A 93 -26.31 -10.92 -1.54
C ALA A 93 -25.37 -12.01 -2.09
N ALA A 94 -24.06 -11.77 -2.08
CA ALA A 94 -23.06 -12.73 -2.54
C ALA A 94 -22.71 -13.81 -1.50
N HIS A 95 -22.72 -13.46 -0.21
CA HIS A 95 -22.32 -14.35 0.88
C HIS A 95 -23.50 -14.98 1.65
N GLY A 96 -24.69 -14.39 1.59
CA GLY A 96 -25.85 -14.79 2.38
C GLY A 96 -25.84 -14.24 3.82
N ASP A 97 -26.72 -14.76 4.68
CA ASP A 97 -26.72 -14.45 6.11
C ASP A 97 -25.50 -15.12 6.78
N PRO A 98 -24.56 -14.37 7.38
CA PRO A 98 -23.42 -14.94 8.10
C PRO A 98 -23.82 -15.65 9.41
N GLY A 99 -25.08 -15.54 9.84
CA GLY A 99 -25.60 -16.11 11.08
C GLY A 99 -25.12 -15.36 12.33
N PRO A 100 -25.44 -15.89 13.52
CA PRO A 100 -24.90 -15.36 14.77
C PRO A 100 -23.40 -15.63 14.85
N GLN A 101 -22.62 -14.62 15.24
CA GLN A 101 -21.18 -14.76 15.49
C GLN A 101 -20.95 -15.16 16.95
N PRO A 102 -19.95 -16.01 17.26
CA PRO A 102 -19.62 -16.34 18.63
C PRO A 102 -19.01 -15.13 19.37
N ASP A 103 -19.25 -15.05 20.67
CA ASP A 103 -18.65 -14.01 21.52
C ASP A 103 -17.12 -14.02 21.38
N GLY A 104 -16.54 -12.84 21.15
CA GLY A 104 -15.10 -12.69 20.94
C GLY A 104 -14.58 -13.04 19.54
N ALA A 105 -15.44 -13.38 18.56
CA ALA A 105 -15.03 -13.70 17.18
C ALA A 105 -14.09 -12.64 16.55
N LEU A 106 -14.41 -11.35 16.74
CA LEU A 106 -13.59 -10.22 16.28
C LEU A 106 -12.19 -10.25 16.90
N HIS A 107 -12.11 -10.42 18.22
CA HIS A 107 -10.85 -10.43 18.95
C HIS A 107 -9.96 -11.61 18.54
N ALA A 108 -10.54 -12.81 18.45
CA ALA A 108 -9.82 -14.01 18.01
C ALA A 108 -9.28 -13.85 16.58
N ALA A 109 -10.13 -13.45 15.65
CA ALA A 109 -9.74 -13.25 14.25
C ALA A 109 -8.66 -12.17 14.09
N CYS A 110 -8.78 -11.02 14.78
CA CYS A 110 -7.75 -9.99 14.77
C CYS A 110 -6.41 -10.48 15.35
N THR A 111 -6.44 -11.23 16.46
CA THR A 111 -5.24 -11.81 17.09
C THR A 111 -4.54 -12.81 16.16
N ASP A 112 -5.30 -13.70 15.50
CA ASP A 112 -4.77 -14.66 14.52
C ASP A 112 -4.15 -13.98 13.28
N LEU A 113 -4.57 -12.75 12.98
CA LEU A 113 -4.05 -11.91 11.89
C LEU A 113 -2.91 -10.98 12.35
N GLY A 114 -2.51 -11.06 13.62
CA GLY A 114 -1.44 -10.28 14.22
C GLY A 114 -1.78 -8.81 14.51
N TYR A 115 -3.05 -8.41 14.50
CA TYR A 115 -3.45 -7.05 14.85
C TYR A 115 -3.34 -6.80 16.38
N PRO A 116 -2.93 -5.60 16.82
CA PRO A 116 -2.88 -5.25 18.23
C PRO A 116 -4.28 -5.04 18.84
N PRO A 117 -4.44 -5.08 20.19
CA PRO A 117 -5.73 -4.88 20.86
C PRO A 117 -6.45 -3.57 20.47
N ALA A 118 -5.71 -2.47 20.28
CA ALA A 118 -6.26 -1.19 19.84
C ALA A 118 -6.99 -1.28 18.49
N MET A 119 -6.59 -2.21 17.61
CA MET A 119 -7.29 -2.45 16.34
C MET A 119 -8.59 -3.24 16.51
N VAL A 120 -8.65 -4.14 17.50
CA VAL A 120 -9.90 -4.81 17.90
C VAL A 120 -10.91 -3.78 18.41
N GLU A 121 -10.44 -2.86 19.26
CA GLU A 121 -11.24 -1.77 19.82
C GLU A 121 -11.74 -0.82 18.73
N PHE A 122 -10.89 -0.42 17.78
CA PHE A 122 -11.30 0.39 16.64
C PHE A 122 -12.36 -0.31 15.77
N PHE A 123 -12.16 -1.58 15.39
CA PHE A 123 -13.13 -2.29 14.56
C PHE A 123 -14.47 -2.45 15.30
N ALA A 124 -14.45 -2.76 16.60
CA ALA A 124 -15.65 -2.83 17.43
C ALA A 124 -16.38 -1.47 17.49
N ALA A 125 -15.64 -0.38 17.71
CA ALA A 125 -16.18 0.97 17.76
C ALA A 125 -16.78 1.40 16.41
N ALA A 126 -16.10 1.13 15.29
CA ALA A 126 -16.61 1.43 13.95
C ALA A 126 -17.89 0.64 13.63
N MET A 127 -17.92 -0.67 13.92
CA MET A 127 -19.10 -1.52 13.73
C MET A 127 -20.29 -1.09 14.60
N ALA A 128 -20.04 -0.63 15.83
CA ALA A 128 -21.08 -0.14 16.74
C ALA A 128 -21.71 1.21 16.32
N HIS A 129 -21.01 2.01 15.50
CA HIS A 129 -21.44 3.35 15.07
C HIS A 129 -21.72 3.44 13.56
N LEU A 130 -21.96 2.32 12.86
CA LEU A 130 -22.22 2.35 11.41
C LEU A 130 -23.39 3.27 11.01
N PRO A 131 -24.52 3.33 11.74
CA PRO A 131 -25.59 4.29 11.41
C PRO A 131 -25.15 5.75 11.52
N GLU A 132 -24.36 6.11 12.53
CA GLU A 132 -23.84 7.46 12.79
C GLU A 132 -22.78 7.85 11.74
N LEU A 133 -21.90 6.89 11.38
CA LEU A 133 -20.91 7.04 10.32
C LEU A 133 -21.58 7.25 8.95
N LEU A 134 -22.64 6.49 8.64
CA LEU A 134 -23.40 6.65 7.38
C LEU A 134 -24.09 8.01 7.28
N ARG A 135 -24.51 8.60 8.41
CA ARG A 135 -25.20 9.90 8.48
C ARG A 135 -24.28 11.12 8.60
N ASP A 136 -22.95 10.93 8.56
CA ASP A 136 -21.95 11.99 8.82
C ASP A 136 -22.01 12.60 10.24
N GLU A 137 -22.67 11.93 11.20
CA GLU A 137 -22.81 12.41 12.59
C GLU A 137 -21.56 12.17 13.43
N VAL A 138 -20.84 11.09 13.15
CA VAL A 138 -19.53 10.78 13.74
C VAL A 138 -18.51 10.61 12.61
N PRO A 139 -17.39 11.34 12.60
CA PRO A 139 -16.31 11.07 11.65
C PRO A 139 -15.53 9.82 12.08
N LEU A 140 -15.19 8.92 11.14
CA LEU A 140 -14.40 7.72 11.45
C LEU A 140 -13.10 8.04 12.19
N GLN A 141 -12.49 9.19 11.90
CA GLN A 141 -11.32 9.70 12.59
C GLN A 141 -11.51 9.80 14.12
N ALA A 142 -12.70 10.14 14.61
CA ALA A 142 -12.94 10.18 16.07
C ALA A 142 -12.94 8.79 16.72
N LEU A 143 -13.31 7.74 15.96
CA LEU A 143 -13.29 6.35 16.43
C LEU A 143 -11.90 5.72 16.28
N LEU A 144 -11.14 6.12 15.26
CA LEU A 144 -9.75 5.69 15.06
C LEU A 144 -8.78 6.42 16.02
N PHE A 145 -9.13 7.62 16.50
CA PHE A 145 -8.26 8.49 17.30
C PHE A 145 -8.94 8.98 18.60
N PRO A 146 -9.44 8.10 19.49
CA PRO A 146 -10.20 8.52 20.67
C PRO A 146 -9.43 9.47 21.60
N ASP A 147 -8.12 9.24 21.78
CA ASP A 147 -7.23 10.08 22.59
C ASP A 147 -6.47 11.15 21.78
N GLY A 148 -6.79 11.31 20.48
CA GLY A 148 -6.12 12.27 19.59
C GLY A 148 -4.75 11.85 19.05
N GLU A 149 -4.21 10.68 19.44
CA GLU A 149 -2.93 10.16 18.94
C GLU A 149 -3.04 9.54 17.53
N ILE A 150 -3.21 10.41 16.52
CA ILE A 150 -3.37 10.04 15.10
C ILE A 150 -2.27 9.08 14.61
N ALA A 151 -1.03 9.34 14.98
CA ALA A 151 0.12 8.56 14.53
C ALA A 151 0.12 7.13 15.11
N THR A 152 -0.22 6.98 16.39
CA THR A 152 -0.19 5.71 17.11
C THR A 152 -1.26 4.73 16.59
N ALA A 153 -2.48 5.21 16.33
CA ALA A 153 -3.54 4.37 15.81
C ALA A 153 -3.36 3.97 14.33
N LEU A 154 -2.89 4.89 13.47
CA LEU A 154 -2.56 4.53 12.08
C LEU A 154 -1.37 3.57 12.00
N ALA A 155 -0.39 3.67 12.90
CA ALA A 155 0.66 2.66 13.02
C ALA A 155 0.09 1.31 13.47
N SER A 156 -0.83 1.31 14.46
CA SER A 156 -1.53 0.10 14.92
C SER A 156 -2.34 -0.60 13.81
N TYR A 157 -2.91 0.15 12.86
CA TYR A 157 -3.56 -0.40 11.67
C TYR A 157 -2.56 -1.13 10.75
N GLN A 158 -1.34 -0.61 10.67
CA GLN A 158 -0.27 -1.18 9.86
C GLN A 158 0.47 -2.32 10.56
N ASP A 159 0.43 -2.43 11.88
CA ASP A 159 1.01 -3.53 12.65
C ASP A 159 0.13 -4.79 12.56
N ASN A 160 0.46 -5.69 11.62
CA ASN A 160 -0.19 -6.99 11.44
C ASN A 160 0.71 -7.98 10.67
N THR A 161 0.28 -9.23 10.52
CA THR A 161 1.07 -10.29 9.87
C THR A 161 1.40 -9.97 8.40
N ILE A 162 0.45 -9.50 7.60
CA ILE A 162 0.72 -9.27 6.16
C ILE A 162 1.69 -8.10 5.95
N ASN A 163 1.51 -6.99 6.67
CA ASN A 163 2.42 -5.85 6.57
C ASN A 163 3.82 -6.17 7.11
N THR A 164 3.95 -7.03 8.12
CA THR A 164 5.27 -7.52 8.59
C THR A 164 6.00 -8.27 7.47
N TYR A 165 5.32 -9.18 6.77
CA TYR A 165 5.88 -9.87 5.59
C TYR A 165 6.23 -8.88 4.46
N LEU A 166 5.30 -8.00 4.10
CA LEU A 166 5.46 -7.09 2.96
C LEU A 166 6.59 -6.07 3.20
N ASN A 167 6.70 -5.53 4.41
CA ASN A 167 7.78 -4.63 4.80
C ASN A 167 9.14 -5.34 4.80
N GLY A 168 9.23 -6.60 5.23
CA GLY A 168 10.46 -7.40 5.13
C GLY A 168 10.90 -7.66 3.68
N ALA A 169 9.95 -7.94 2.78
CA ALA A 169 10.23 -8.08 1.36
C ALA A 169 10.64 -6.75 0.70
N LEU A 170 9.97 -5.65 1.06
CA LEU A 170 10.26 -4.30 0.58
C LEU A 170 11.65 -3.81 1.03
N ALA A 171 12.03 -4.06 2.28
CA ALA A 171 13.38 -3.78 2.80
C ALA A 171 14.47 -4.47 1.97
N HIS A 172 14.25 -5.73 1.58
CA HIS A 172 15.19 -6.48 0.75
C HIS A 172 15.29 -5.91 -0.68
N LEU A 173 14.19 -5.46 -1.28
CA LEU A 173 14.21 -4.79 -2.58
C LEU A 173 14.96 -3.44 -2.51
N ALA A 174 14.77 -2.67 -1.44
CA ALA A 174 15.50 -1.43 -1.21
C ALA A 174 17.01 -1.67 -1.11
N ALA A 175 17.43 -2.62 -0.26
CA ALA A 175 18.81 -3.07 -0.13
C ALA A 175 19.43 -3.50 -1.48
N THR A 176 18.65 -4.21 -2.29
CA THR A 176 19.11 -4.75 -3.58
C THR A 176 19.21 -3.66 -4.65
N THR A 177 18.31 -2.69 -4.63
CA THR A 177 18.39 -1.51 -5.50
C THR A 177 19.60 -0.64 -5.14
N ALA A 178 19.90 -0.45 -3.85
CA ALA A 178 21.10 0.26 -3.39
C ALA A 178 22.40 -0.38 -3.91
N ARG A 179 22.53 -1.72 -3.84
CA ARG A 179 23.73 -2.44 -4.32
C ARG A 179 23.93 -2.43 -5.84
N THR A 180 22.92 -2.05 -6.63
CA THR A 180 22.91 -2.20 -8.10
C THR A 180 22.82 -0.87 -8.85
N ARG A 181 22.73 0.26 -8.14
CA ARG A 181 22.60 1.61 -8.70
C ARG A 181 23.76 2.51 -8.30
N ALA A 182 23.81 3.69 -8.93
CA ALA A 182 24.80 4.70 -8.61
C ALA A 182 24.47 5.40 -7.28
N GLU A 183 25.50 5.84 -6.59
CA GLU A 183 25.37 6.60 -5.34
C GLU A 183 25.31 8.13 -5.61
N PRO A 184 24.50 8.89 -4.84
CA PRO A 184 23.52 8.43 -3.87
C PRO A 184 22.28 7.83 -4.55
N LEU A 185 21.72 6.77 -3.98
CA LEU A 185 20.48 6.16 -4.45
C LEU A 185 19.31 7.14 -4.26
N ARG A 186 18.56 7.44 -5.31
CA ARG A 186 17.40 8.35 -5.22
C ARG A 186 16.12 7.57 -4.94
N VAL A 187 15.51 7.82 -3.78
CA VAL A 187 14.28 7.15 -3.35
C VAL A 187 13.16 8.16 -3.27
N LEU A 188 11.99 7.83 -3.84
CA LEU A 188 10.74 8.57 -3.66
C LEU A 188 9.72 7.67 -2.98
N GLU A 189 9.18 8.10 -1.85
CA GLU A 189 8.07 7.42 -1.18
C GLU A 189 6.81 8.29 -1.26
N LEU A 190 5.68 7.68 -1.65
CA LEU A 190 4.42 8.34 -1.96
C LEU A 190 3.34 8.05 -0.93
N GLY A 191 2.60 9.07 -0.50
CA GLY A 191 1.44 8.98 0.42
C GLY A 191 1.75 8.25 1.72
N VAL A 192 2.90 8.58 2.30
CA VAL A 192 3.57 7.72 3.28
C VAL A 192 2.87 7.67 4.64
N GLY A 193 2.05 8.67 4.97
CA GLY A 193 1.33 8.73 6.23
C GLY A 193 2.25 8.71 7.46
N VAL A 194 2.10 7.68 8.30
CA VAL A 194 2.89 7.53 9.55
C VAL A 194 4.27 6.89 9.37
N GLY A 195 4.63 6.49 8.14
CA GLY A 195 5.93 5.91 7.81
C GLY A 195 6.11 4.45 8.25
N GLY A 196 5.04 3.65 8.22
CA GLY A 196 5.11 2.21 8.53
C GLY A 196 6.08 1.45 7.62
N SER A 197 6.00 1.70 6.31
CA SER A 197 6.93 1.13 5.33
C SER A 197 8.27 1.85 5.27
N THR A 198 8.31 3.18 5.46
CA THR A 198 9.55 4.00 5.50
C THR A 198 10.62 3.42 6.40
N ARG A 199 10.24 3.00 7.63
CA ARG A 199 11.18 2.39 8.56
C ARG A 199 11.85 1.15 7.94
N ALA A 200 11.07 0.24 7.37
CA ALA A 200 11.59 -0.97 6.77
C ALA A 200 12.44 -0.70 5.50
N VAL A 201 12.06 0.29 4.69
CA VAL A 201 12.87 0.73 3.54
C VAL A 201 14.22 1.28 4.03
N LEU A 202 14.23 2.18 5.02
CA LEU A 202 15.45 2.73 5.60
C LEU A 202 16.32 1.67 6.28
N ASP A 203 15.73 0.78 7.09
CA ASP A 203 16.43 -0.34 7.73
C ASP A 203 17.09 -1.27 6.68
N GLY A 204 16.43 -1.48 5.53
CA GLY A 204 16.98 -2.25 4.41
C GLY A 204 18.09 -1.52 3.64
N LEU A 205 18.03 -0.18 3.56
CA LEU A 205 19.08 0.64 2.97
C LEU A 205 20.33 0.72 3.88
N GLY A 206 20.12 0.74 5.20
CA GLY A 206 21.19 0.85 6.19
C GLY A 206 22.03 2.11 5.98
N GLU A 207 23.35 1.96 5.99
CA GLU A 207 24.31 3.05 5.80
C GLU A 207 24.54 3.44 4.33
N ALA A 208 23.73 2.96 3.38
CA ALA A 208 23.87 3.33 1.97
C ALA A 208 23.62 4.84 1.78
N PRO A 209 24.44 5.55 0.98
CA PRO A 209 24.20 6.97 0.71
C PRO A 209 22.93 7.14 -0.12
N VAL A 210 21.92 7.75 0.47
CA VAL A 210 20.57 7.88 -0.11
C VAL A 210 20.13 9.33 -0.18
N ASP A 211 19.46 9.69 -1.27
CA ASP A 211 18.65 10.89 -1.37
C ASP A 211 17.17 10.47 -1.25
N TYR A 212 16.67 10.45 -0.02
CA TYR A 212 15.32 9.98 0.29
C TYR A 212 14.32 11.15 0.31
N LEU A 213 13.33 11.10 -0.57
CA LEU A 213 12.23 12.04 -0.66
C LEU A 213 10.91 11.38 -0.22
N PHE A 214 10.48 11.70 1.00
CA PHE A 214 9.18 11.34 1.56
C PHE A 214 8.14 12.35 1.09
N THR A 215 7.00 11.88 0.60
CA THR A 215 5.92 12.77 0.13
C THR A 215 4.53 12.36 0.56
N ASP A 216 3.72 13.36 0.89
CA ASP A 216 2.34 13.17 1.36
C ASP A 216 1.51 14.40 0.98
N VAL A 217 0.18 14.30 1.03
CA VAL A 217 -0.74 15.45 0.88
C VAL A 217 -0.92 16.23 2.19
N SER A 218 -0.52 15.64 3.32
CA SER A 218 -0.71 16.16 4.67
C SER A 218 0.59 16.67 5.27
N ARG A 219 0.65 17.99 5.56
CA ARG A 219 1.78 18.59 6.29
C ARG A 219 2.05 17.92 7.64
N PHE A 220 1.00 17.48 8.34
CA PHE A 220 1.13 16.77 9.62
C PHE A 220 2.00 15.51 9.50
N PHE A 221 1.86 14.74 8.42
CA PHE A 221 2.67 13.55 8.17
C PHE A 221 4.10 13.90 7.76
N LEU A 222 4.30 14.99 7.00
CA LEU A 222 5.64 15.50 6.69
C LEU A 222 6.41 15.96 7.96
N ASP A 223 5.74 16.69 8.85
CA ASP A 223 6.35 17.19 10.10
C ASP A 223 6.67 16.03 11.07
N LEU A 224 5.78 15.03 11.15
CA LEU A 224 6.01 13.78 11.88
C LEU A 224 7.21 13.01 11.30
N ALA A 225 7.30 12.88 9.98
CA ALA A 225 8.37 12.16 9.30
C ALA A 225 9.73 12.82 9.47
N ALA A 226 9.82 14.15 9.34
CA ALA A 226 11.04 14.90 9.58
C ALA A 226 11.56 14.75 11.02
N THR A 227 10.66 14.50 11.98
CA THR A 227 11.00 14.21 13.38
C THR A 227 11.42 12.76 13.59
N ARG A 228 10.73 11.80 12.94
CA ARG A 228 10.92 10.35 13.11
C ARG A 228 12.09 9.78 12.32
N PHE A 229 12.43 10.38 11.17
CA PHE A 229 13.45 9.89 10.24
C PHE A 229 14.45 11.02 9.89
N PRO A 230 15.40 11.35 10.78
CA PRO A 230 16.40 12.37 10.52
C PRO A 230 17.20 12.10 9.23
N GLY A 231 17.32 13.11 8.37
CA GLY A 231 18.01 13.01 7.09
C GLY A 231 17.10 12.76 5.89
N VAL A 232 15.84 12.36 6.10
CA VAL A 232 14.83 12.27 5.03
C VAL A 232 14.37 13.68 4.62
N ARG A 233 14.31 13.95 3.32
CA ARG A 233 13.68 15.17 2.78
C ARG A 233 12.17 14.97 2.67
N THR A 234 11.40 16.00 2.99
CA THR A 234 9.94 15.97 2.89
C THR A 234 9.42 16.97 1.86
N ALA A 235 8.35 16.62 1.14
CA ALA A 235 7.64 17.52 0.24
C ALA A 235 6.14 17.20 0.18
N LEU A 236 5.31 18.21 -0.11
CA LEU A 236 3.92 17.96 -0.47
C LEU A 236 3.86 17.40 -1.89
N LEU A 237 3.09 16.32 -2.09
CA LEU A 237 2.83 15.75 -3.40
C LEU A 237 1.48 14.99 -3.37
N ASP A 238 0.57 15.38 -4.24
CA ASP A 238 -0.67 14.64 -4.53
C ASP A 238 -0.47 13.71 -5.73
N VAL A 239 -0.59 12.39 -5.52
CA VAL A 239 -0.43 11.36 -6.57
C VAL A 239 -1.49 11.43 -7.67
N THR A 240 -2.55 12.22 -7.47
CA THR A 240 -3.64 12.42 -8.43
C THR A 240 -3.42 13.63 -9.34
N THR A 241 -2.57 14.60 -8.96
CA THR A 241 -2.36 15.85 -9.72
C THR A 241 -0.90 16.19 -10.01
N ASP A 242 0.04 15.91 -9.09
CA ASP A 242 1.36 16.54 -9.11
C ASP A 242 2.42 15.72 -9.86
N LEU A 243 2.25 14.39 -9.94
CA LEU A 243 3.25 13.47 -10.51
C LEU A 243 3.65 13.79 -11.96
N ALA A 244 2.73 14.33 -12.77
CA ALA A 244 3.03 14.71 -14.15
C ALA A 244 3.95 15.94 -14.27
N ALA A 245 4.02 16.77 -13.22
CA ALA A 245 4.90 17.94 -13.13
C ALA A 245 6.20 17.65 -12.35
N HIS A 246 6.33 16.49 -11.73
CA HIS A 246 7.51 16.09 -10.96
C HIS A 246 8.71 15.85 -11.89
N ASP A 247 9.74 16.68 -11.78
CA ASP A 247 10.90 16.68 -12.67
C ASP A 247 12.00 15.66 -12.30
N GLY A 248 11.94 15.10 -11.10
CA GLY A 248 12.92 14.14 -10.60
C GLY A 248 13.02 12.85 -11.41
N ARG A 249 14.17 12.18 -11.28
CA ARG A 249 14.40 10.81 -11.73
C ARG A 249 14.91 9.99 -10.56
N HIS A 250 14.11 9.02 -10.16
CA HIS A 250 14.33 8.21 -8.95
C HIS A 250 14.67 6.77 -9.29
N ASP A 251 15.59 6.20 -8.52
CA ASP A 251 16.07 4.84 -8.73
C ASP A 251 15.09 3.78 -8.21
N LEU A 252 14.43 4.13 -7.09
CA LEU A 252 13.38 3.38 -6.42
C LEU A 252 12.21 4.32 -6.14
N VAL A 253 11.00 3.92 -6.51
CA VAL A 253 9.75 4.57 -6.10
C VAL A 253 8.95 3.57 -5.27
N VAL A 254 8.60 3.96 -4.06
CA VAL A 254 7.79 3.18 -3.11
C VAL A 254 6.43 3.84 -2.95
N ALA A 255 5.36 3.05 -2.98
CA ALA A 255 4.01 3.53 -2.76
C ALA A 255 3.22 2.47 -1.97
N ALA A 256 2.96 2.73 -0.68
CA ALA A 256 2.31 1.79 0.21
C ALA A 256 0.91 2.27 0.57
N ASN A 257 -0.11 1.52 0.15
CA ASN A 257 -1.54 1.77 0.37
C ASN A 257 -1.94 3.22 0.01
N VAL A 258 -1.57 3.67 -1.20
CA VAL A 258 -1.80 5.05 -1.66
C VAL A 258 -2.39 5.13 -3.06
N LEU A 259 -1.95 4.32 -4.02
CA LEU A 259 -2.33 4.48 -5.43
C LEU A 259 -3.78 4.07 -5.69
N HIS A 260 -4.41 3.30 -4.80
CA HIS A 260 -5.85 3.10 -4.83
C HIS A 260 -6.65 4.42 -4.67
N ASN A 261 -6.06 5.50 -4.14
CA ASN A 261 -6.71 6.82 -4.08
C ASN A 261 -6.72 7.56 -5.43
N ALA A 262 -5.99 7.08 -6.44
CA ALA A 262 -5.95 7.71 -7.76
C ALA A 262 -7.35 7.77 -8.41
N VAL A 263 -7.64 8.89 -9.08
CA VAL A 263 -8.85 9.05 -9.91
C VAL A 263 -8.77 8.11 -11.12
N ASP A 264 -7.61 8.05 -11.77
CA ASP A 264 -7.28 7.12 -12.85
C ASP A 264 -5.89 6.50 -12.56
N VAL A 265 -5.88 5.21 -12.20
CA VAL A 265 -4.64 4.48 -11.91
C VAL A 265 -3.70 4.42 -13.13
N ARG A 266 -4.21 4.30 -14.35
CA ARG A 266 -3.35 4.23 -15.55
C ARG A 266 -2.62 5.55 -15.79
N ALA A 267 -3.33 6.67 -15.65
CA ALA A 267 -2.73 8.00 -15.77
C ALA A 267 -1.65 8.22 -14.70
N THR A 268 -1.94 7.88 -13.44
CA THR A 268 -0.98 7.93 -12.33
C THR A 268 0.25 7.05 -12.59
N LEU A 269 0.07 5.79 -13.02
CA LEU A 269 1.18 4.88 -13.35
C LEU A 269 2.01 5.38 -14.56
N ALA A 270 1.38 5.98 -15.57
CA ALA A 270 2.08 6.56 -16.71
C ALA A 270 2.92 7.78 -16.32
N ALA A 271 2.45 8.60 -15.37
CA ALA A 271 3.24 9.67 -14.77
C ALA A 271 4.42 9.09 -13.95
N LEU A 272 4.21 8.04 -13.15
CA LEU A 272 5.27 7.37 -12.39
C LEU A 272 6.36 6.78 -13.28
N ARG A 273 6.02 6.23 -14.45
CA ARG A 273 6.98 5.82 -15.48
C ARG A 273 7.88 6.98 -15.93
N GLY A 274 7.37 8.22 -15.97
CA GLY A 274 8.15 9.42 -16.26
C GLY A 274 9.07 9.85 -15.10
N VAL A 275 8.70 9.53 -13.86
CA VAL A 275 9.43 9.86 -12.63
C VAL A 275 10.54 8.84 -12.30
N LEU A 276 10.47 7.62 -12.84
CA LEU A 276 11.52 6.61 -12.71
C LEU A 276 12.76 6.94 -13.56
N ALA A 277 13.94 6.70 -13.02
CA ALA A 277 15.18 6.63 -13.78
C ALA A 277 15.15 5.41 -14.75
N PRO A 278 15.94 5.41 -15.84
CA PRO A 278 16.06 4.23 -16.71
C PRO A 278 16.49 2.98 -15.93
N GLY A 279 15.68 1.92 -16.00
CA GLY A 279 15.88 0.70 -15.21
C GLY A 279 15.45 0.80 -13.75
N GLY A 280 14.76 1.89 -13.37
CA GLY A 280 14.15 2.16 -12.08
C GLY A 280 13.22 1.05 -11.57
N VAL A 281 13.03 0.97 -10.26
CA VAL A 281 12.08 0.02 -9.64
C VAL A 281 10.89 0.78 -9.07
N LEU A 282 9.69 0.33 -9.41
CA LEU A 282 8.44 0.70 -8.74
C LEU A 282 8.03 -0.45 -7.81
N ALA A 283 7.88 -0.15 -6.53
CA ALA A 283 7.41 -1.07 -5.50
C ALA A 283 6.09 -0.58 -4.91
N LEU A 284 4.99 -1.25 -5.22
CA LEU A 284 3.65 -0.91 -4.76
C LEU A 284 3.21 -1.92 -3.69
N VAL A 285 2.92 -1.48 -2.48
CA VAL A 285 2.20 -2.30 -1.50
C VAL A 285 0.72 -1.91 -1.58
N GLU A 286 -0.14 -2.81 -2.04
CA GLU A 286 -1.55 -2.50 -2.26
C GLU A 286 -2.48 -3.65 -1.89
N SER A 287 -3.72 -3.31 -1.52
CA SER A 287 -4.81 -4.27 -1.42
C SER A 287 -5.20 -4.74 -2.82
N THR A 288 -5.28 -6.06 -3.01
CA THR A 288 -5.57 -6.70 -4.31
C THR A 288 -6.91 -7.46 -4.34
N ARG A 289 -7.74 -7.23 -3.33
CA ARG A 289 -9.16 -7.58 -3.27
C ARG A 289 -9.89 -6.60 -2.36
N GLU A 290 -11.22 -6.70 -2.34
CA GLU A 290 -12.01 -6.01 -1.33
C GLU A 290 -11.89 -6.69 0.03
N HIS A 291 -11.92 -5.89 1.09
CA HIS A 291 -11.79 -6.35 2.49
C HIS A 291 -13.06 -5.94 3.25
N LEU A 292 -13.89 -6.91 3.63
CA LEU A 292 -15.17 -6.62 4.28
C LEU A 292 -15.01 -5.83 5.61
N PRO A 293 -13.97 -6.05 6.42
CA PRO A 293 -13.70 -5.23 7.61
C PRO A 293 -13.38 -3.77 7.26
N ALA A 294 -12.74 -3.51 6.12
CA ALA A 294 -12.46 -2.16 5.65
C ALA A 294 -13.74 -1.45 5.16
N LEU A 295 -14.67 -2.20 4.53
CA LEU A 295 -15.99 -1.70 4.12
C LEU A 295 -16.84 -1.20 5.31
N VAL A 296 -16.65 -1.75 6.51
CA VAL A 296 -17.30 -1.29 7.76
C VAL A 296 -16.37 -0.42 8.63
N SER A 297 -15.27 0.08 8.09
CA SER A 297 -14.35 0.96 8.81
C SER A 297 -13.59 1.91 7.88
N MET A 298 -12.35 1.61 7.50
CA MET A 298 -11.43 2.52 6.80
C MET A 298 -11.98 3.09 5.48
N GLN A 299 -12.88 2.39 4.79
CA GLN A 299 -13.47 2.90 3.55
C GLN A 299 -14.46 4.07 3.73
N PHE A 300 -14.88 4.37 4.95
CA PHE A 300 -15.54 5.66 5.23
C PHE A 300 -14.62 6.86 4.92
N LEU A 301 -13.29 6.70 5.02
CA LEU A 301 -12.31 7.73 4.61
C LEU A 301 -12.23 7.91 3.08
N MET A 302 -12.58 6.87 2.31
CA MET A 302 -12.56 6.88 0.83
C MET A 302 -13.82 7.54 0.23
N SER A 303 -14.79 7.91 1.06
CA SER A 303 -16.02 8.57 0.64
C SER A 303 -15.77 10.04 0.33
N ALA A 304 -15.59 10.34 -0.96
CA ALA A 304 -15.21 11.65 -1.48
C ALA A 304 -16.05 12.80 -0.89
N ARG A 305 -15.38 13.92 -0.59
CA ARG A 305 -16.05 15.15 -0.14
C ARG A 305 -16.91 15.72 -1.28
N PRO A 306 -18.03 16.42 -0.98
CA PRO A 306 -18.83 17.08 -2.00
C PRO A 306 -17.97 17.96 -2.93
N GLY A 307 -18.06 17.71 -4.24
CA GLY A 307 -17.28 18.41 -5.28
C GLY A 307 -15.88 17.87 -5.56
N ALA A 308 -15.36 16.91 -4.78
CA ALA A 308 -14.12 16.20 -5.10
C ALA A 308 -14.37 15.02 -6.05
N ALA A 309 -13.39 14.71 -6.90
CA ALA A 309 -13.40 13.46 -7.67
C ALA A 309 -13.25 12.26 -6.73
N ALA A 310 -13.98 11.18 -6.99
CA ALA A 310 -13.83 9.95 -6.23
C ALA A 310 -12.66 9.10 -6.78
N ALA A 311 -11.99 8.37 -5.89
CA ALA A 311 -11.02 7.36 -6.28
C ALA A 311 -11.62 6.38 -7.31
N GLY A 312 -10.91 6.11 -8.40
CA GLY A 312 -11.37 5.23 -9.47
C GLY A 312 -12.49 5.75 -10.36
N SER A 313 -12.94 7.00 -10.18
CA SER A 313 -13.99 7.58 -11.04
C SER A 313 -13.55 7.83 -12.49
N GLY A 314 -12.24 7.83 -12.77
CA GLY A 314 -11.66 7.93 -14.11
C GLY A 314 -11.17 6.61 -14.71
N ASP A 315 -11.22 5.49 -13.99
CA ASP A 315 -10.74 4.18 -14.47
C ASP A 315 -11.78 3.05 -14.41
N LEU A 316 -11.32 1.81 -14.60
CA LEU A 316 -12.14 0.60 -14.65
C LEU A 316 -12.93 0.28 -13.35
N ARG A 317 -12.70 1.03 -12.26
CA ARG A 317 -13.48 0.95 -11.03
C ARG A 317 -14.78 1.77 -11.09
N ALA A 318 -14.87 2.74 -12.00
CA ALA A 318 -16.03 3.62 -12.16
C ALA A 318 -17.34 2.83 -12.30
N GLY A 319 -18.33 3.15 -11.47
CA GLY A 319 -19.63 2.47 -11.45
C GLY A 319 -19.63 1.05 -10.85
N THR A 320 -18.51 0.57 -10.29
CA THR A 320 -18.43 -0.78 -9.68
C THR A 320 -18.52 -0.78 -8.14
N ASP A 321 -18.60 0.39 -7.50
CA ASP A 321 -18.58 0.60 -6.04
C ASP A 321 -17.44 -0.16 -5.31
N ARG A 322 -16.25 -0.22 -5.94
CA ARG A 322 -15.01 -0.81 -5.40
C ARG A 322 -13.90 0.22 -5.36
N ILE A 323 -13.09 0.19 -4.31
CA ILE A 323 -11.87 1.01 -4.20
C ILE A 323 -10.67 0.26 -4.77
N PHE A 324 -10.54 -1.04 -4.48
CA PHE A 324 -9.33 -1.79 -4.82
C PHE A 324 -9.41 -2.50 -6.18
N LEU A 325 -8.29 -2.46 -6.91
CA LEU A 325 -8.07 -3.26 -8.12
C LEU A 325 -7.68 -4.70 -7.73
N THR A 326 -8.06 -5.68 -8.55
CA THR A 326 -7.48 -7.04 -8.38
C THR A 326 -6.04 -7.08 -8.86
N GLU A 327 -5.24 -8.06 -8.41
CA GLU A 327 -3.86 -8.22 -8.92
C GLU A 327 -3.80 -8.25 -10.45
N ARG A 328 -4.70 -9.00 -11.10
CA ARG A 328 -4.76 -9.08 -12.56
C ARG A 328 -5.06 -7.71 -13.20
N GLN A 329 -5.83 -6.86 -12.51
CA GLN A 329 -6.08 -5.49 -12.94
C GLN A 329 -4.83 -4.63 -12.75
N TRP A 330 -4.16 -4.69 -11.59
CA TRP A 330 -2.87 -4.03 -11.37
C TRP A 330 -1.81 -4.39 -12.42
N TRP A 331 -1.63 -5.69 -12.72
CA TRP A 331 -0.72 -6.15 -13.77
C TRP A 331 -1.07 -5.57 -15.15
N ALA A 332 -2.36 -5.53 -15.50
CA ALA A 332 -2.83 -4.98 -16.77
C ALA A 332 -2.61 -3.45 -16.84
N GLU A 333 -2.86 -2.72 -15.76
CA GLU A 333 -2.69 -1.27 -15.71
C GLU A 333 -1.21 -0.85 -15.71
N LEU A 334 -0.34 -1.58 -15.00
CA LEU A 334 1.11 -1.41 -15.09
C LEU A 334 1.60 -1.61 -16.53
N ALA A 335 1.21 -2.70 -17.18
CA ALA A 335 1.57 -2.98 -18.56
C ALA A 335 1.01 -1.92 -19.55
N ALA A 336 -0.23 -1.47 -19.35
CA ALA A 336 -0.86 -0.44 -20.19
C ALA A 336 -0.24 0.95 -20.00
N ALA A 337 0.28 1.26 -18.80
CA ALA A 337 1.09 2.45 -18.54
C ALA A 337 2.53 2.35 -19.10
N GLY A 338 2.90 1.22 -19.70
CA GLY A 338 4.22 0.97 -20.28
C GLY A 338 5.29 0.61 -19.26
N LEU A 339 4.92 0.29 -18.01
CA LEU A 339 5.81 -0.37 -17.06
C LEU A 339 5.82 -1.87 -17.35
N ARG A 340 6.90 -2.57 -17.02
CA ARG A 340 6.97 -4.02 -17.08
C ARG A 340 6.71 -4.59 -15.68
N PRO A 341 5.56 -5.23 -15.40
CA PRO A 341 5.39 -5.99 -14.18
C PRO A 341 6.44 -7.10 -14.09
N VAL A 342 6.95 -7.32 -12.87
CA VAL A 342 8.00 -8.27 -12.57
C VAL A 342 7.48 -9.37 -11.66
N ALA A 343 6.81 -8.99 -10.57
CA ALA A 343 6.39 -9.90 -9.52
C ALA A 343 5.22 -9.35 -8.72
N ALA A 344 4.53 -10.26 -8.05
CA ALA A 344 3.63 -9.98 -6.95
C ALA A 344 3.98 -10.91 -5.78
N LEU A 345 4.11 -10.35 -4.58
CA LEU A 345 4.43 -11.06 -3.34
C LEU A 345 3.35 -10.78 -2.29
N PRO A 346 2.83 -11.77 -1.53
CA PRO A 346 3.16 -13.19 -1.60
C PRO A 346 2.84 -13.81 -2.96
N ARG A 347 3.48 -14.95 -3.26
CA ARG A 347 3.20 -15.75 -4.47
C ARG A 347 1.87 -16.50 -4.34
N ASP A 348 1.21 -16.83 -5.45
CA ASP A 348 -0.13 -17.45 -5.46
C ASP A 348 -0.32 -18.72 -4.64
N THR A 349 0.75 -19.47 -4.38
CA THR A 349 0.70 -20.69 -3.56
C THR A 349 0.92 -20.45 -2.06
N ASP A 350 1.19 -19.20 -1.64
CA ASP A 350 1.51 -18.86 -0.25
C ASP A 350 0.20 -18.61 0.56
N PRO A 351 0.02 -19.20 1.76
CA PRO A 351 -1.16 -18.97 2.60
C PRO A 351 -1.45 -17.50 2.92
N LEU A 352 -0.42 -16.64 2.93
CA LEU A 352 -0.57 -15.21 3.15
C LEU A 352 -1.37 -14.50 2.04
N ARG A 353 -1.57 -15.13 0.87
CA ARG A 353 -2.44 -14.62 -0.21
C ARG A 353 -3.86 -14.34 0.25
N ALA A 354 -4.37 -15.11 1.22
CA ALA A 354 -5.69 -14.89 1.79
C ALA A 354 -5.84 -13.49 2.43
N LEU A 355 -4.73 -12.93 2.93
CA LEU A 355 -4.66 -11.60 3.54
C LEU A 355 -4.83 -10.45 2.53
N GLY A 356 -4.88 -10.74 1.22
CA GLY A 356 -5.39 -9.82 0.19
C GLY A 356 -4.66 -8.49 0.02
N GLN A 357 -3.42 -8.39 0.52
CA GLN A 357 -2.47 -7.31 0.19
C GLN A 357 -1.23 -7.92 -0.46
N GLN A 358 -0.61 -7.18 -1.37
CA GLN A 358 0.58 -7.62 -2.10
C GLN A 358 1.57 -6.48 -2.34
N LEU A 359 2.85 -6.86 -2.40
CA LEU A 359 3.95 -6.09 -2.95
C LEU A 359 4.08 -6.43 -4.44
N LEU A 360 3.66 -5.50 -5.28
CA LEU A 360 3.76 -5.54 -6.74
C LEU A 360 5.05 -4.81 -7.14
N VAL A 361 5.84 -5.43 -8.02
CA VAL A 361 7.13 -4.89 -8.47
C VAL A 361 7.09 -4.68 -9.98
N ALA A 362 7.55 -3.52 -10.46
CA ALA A 362 7.64 -3.20 -11.88
C ALA A 362 8.88 -2.35 -12.23
N THR A 363 9.26 -2.32 -13.52
CA THR A 363 10.37 -1.51 -14.07
C THR A 363 10.00 -0.83 -15.39
#